data_AF-A0A432SP77-F1
#
_entry.id   AF-A0A432SP77-F1
#
_cell.length_a   1.000
_cell.length_b   1.000
_cell.length_c   1.000
_cell.angle_alpha   90.00
_cell.angle_beta   90.00
_cell.angle_gamma   90.00
#
_symmetry.space_group_name_H-M   'P 1'
#
loop_
_entity.id
_entity.type
_entity.pdbx_description
1 polymer ?
#
loop_
_entity_poly.entity_id
_entity_poly.type
_entity_poly.pdbx_seq_one_letter_code
_entity_poly.pdbx_strand_id
1 'polypeptide(L)'
;MIPKKLKDISKNPKFQESLKSLKPKKSIWGFLSVILLFIVPEIVAFIYGDEIKKFFELKLQNNPPYLEGYLYENMIDLFSEGSWINLLIGFGFLLWLFF
;
A
#
# COMPACT_ATOMS: atom_id res chain seq x y z
N MET A 1 -20.70 -23.27 2.64
CA MET A 1 -20.31 -24.69 2.85
C MET A 1 -19.00 -24.92 2.10
N ILE A 2 -17.88 -25.16 2.79
CA ILE A 2 -16.58 -25.35 2.12
C ILE A 2 -16.62 -26.71 1.38
N PRO A 3 -16.43 -26.77 0.05
CA PRO A 3 -16.50 -28.01 -0.70
C PRO A 3 -15.49 -29.04 -0.19
N LYS A 4 -15.88 -30.33 -0.10
CA LYS A 4 -15.06 -31.44 0.43
C LYS A 4 -13.63 -31.45 -0.13
N LYS A 5 -13.46 -31.14 -1.43
CA LYS A 5 -12.15 -31.03 -2.09
C LYS A 5 -11.20 -30.04 -1.41
N LEU A 6 -11.68 -28.88 -0.93
CA LEU A 6 -10.82 -27.91 -0.23
C LEU A 6 -10.38 -28.41 1.15
N LYS A 7 -11.25 -29.17 1.84
CA LYS A 7 -10.88 -29.84 3.10
C LYS A 7 -9.79 -30.89 2.88
N ASP A 8 -9.88 -31.65 1.79
CA ASP A 8 -8.89 -32.68 1.47
C ASP A 8 -7.55 -32.08 1.02
N ILE A 9 -7.56 -30.98 0.26
CA ILE A 9 -6.35 -30.23 -0.11
C ILE A 9 -5.68 -29.64 1.13
N SER A 10 -6.45 -29.10 2.08
CA SER A 10 -5.88 -28.58 3.34
C SER A 10 -5.16 -29.64 4.17
N LYS A 11 -5.49 -30.93 4.01
CA LYS A 11 -4.84 -32.04 4.73
C LYS A 11 -3.65 -32.62 3.98
N ASN A 12 -3.39 -32.18 2.74
CA ASN A 12 -2.27 -32.69 1.96
C ASN A 12 -0.94 -32.12 2.53
N PRO A 13 0.03 -32.98 2.92
CA PRO A 13 1.29 -32.53 3.50
C PRO A 13 2.09 -31.64 2.55
N LYS A 14 2.08 -31.93 1.24
CA LYS A 14 2.78 -31.13 0.23
C LYS A 14 2.19 -29.73 0.09
N PHE A 15 0.87 -29.60 0.24
CA PHE A 15 0.17 -28.32 0.23
C PHE A 15 0.51 -27.49 1.48
N GLN A 16 0.53 -28.13 2.65
CA GLN A 16 0.90 -27.49 3.91
C GLN A 16 2.37 -27.04 3.93
N GLU A 17 3.29 -27.85 3.39
CA GLU A 17 4.70 -27.47 3.22
C GLU A 17 4.86 -26.29 2.26
N SER A 18 4.16 -26.33 1.14
CA SER A 18 4.18 -25.21 0.17
C SER A 18 3.66 -23.92 0.81
N LEU A 19 2.54 -23.98 1.55
CA LEU A 19 2.01 -22.83 2.28
C LEU A 19 2.98 -22.29 3.33
N LYS A 20 3.67 -23.17 4.06
CA LYS A 20 4.70 -22.77 5.02
C LYS A 20 5.90 -22.10 4.33
N SER A 21 6.30 -22.59 3.15
CA SER A 21 7.40 -21.99 2.37
C SER A 21 7.05 -20.62 1.75
N LEU A 22 5.76 -20.34 1.53
CA LEU A 22 5.27 -19.06 1.03
C LEU A 22 5.24 -17.97 2.10
N LYS A 23 5.30 -18.33 3.39
CA LYS A 23 5.34 -17.31 4.44
C LYS A 23 6.64 -16.50 4.33
N PRO A 24 6.55 -15.17 4.32
CA PRO A 24 7.74 -14.34 4.31
C PRO A 24 8.58 -14.62 5.55
N LYS A 25 9.90 -14.65 5.38
CA LYS A 25 10.82 -14.73 6.53
C LYS A 25 10.69 -13.44 7.33
N LYS A 26 10.39 -13.57 8.63
CA LYS A 26 10.33 -12.44 9.56
C LYS A 26 11.70 -11.77 9.60
N SER A 27 11.80 -10.61 8.96
CA SER A 27 13.01 -9.81 8.89
C SER A 27 12.66 -8.38 9.29
N ILE A 28 13.54 -7.75 10.07
CA ILE A 28 13.43 -6.33 10.44
C ILE A 28 13.31 -5.46 9.19
N TRP A 29 14.04 -5.80 8.13
CA TRP A 29 13.96 -5.14 6.83
C TRP A 29 12.58 -5.31 6.18
N GLY A 30 11.97 -6.49 6.26
CA GLY A 30 10.63 -6.73 5.72
C GLY A 30 9.57 -5.90 6.43
N PHE A 31 9.64 -5.82 7.76
CA PHE A 31 8.78 -4.95 8.55
C PHE A 31 8.98 -3.48 8.18
N LEU A 32 10.22 -2.99 8.20
CA LEU A 32 10.55 -1.60 7.86
C LEU A 32 10.08 -1.22 6.45
N SER A 33 10.22 -2.10 5.47
CA SER A 33 9.73 -1.86 4.11
C SER A 33 8.22 -1.64 4.08
N VAL A 34 7.45 -2.42 4.84
CA VAL A 34 5.99 -2.24 4.90
C VAL A 34 5.63 -0.91 5.55
N ILE A 35 6.30 -0.56 6.66
CA ILE A 35 6.07 0.72 7.34
C ILE A 35 6.43 1.90 6.41
N LEU A 36 7.61 1.89 5.80
CA LEU A 36 8.13 3.00 5.01
C LEU A 36 7.40 3.20 3.67
N LEU A 37 6.92 2.13 3.04
CA LEU A 37 6.28 2.23 1.72
C LEU A 37 4.76 2.41 1.78
N PHE A 38 4.10 1.90 2.82
CA PHE A 38 2.63 1.90 2.88
C PHE A 38 2.07 2.77 4.01
N ILE A 39 2.75 2.84 5.15
CA ILE A 39 2.21 3.55 6.33
C ILE A 39 2.70 4.98 6.38
N VAL A 40 4.01 5.20 6.24
CA VAL A 40 4.61 6.55 6.31
C VAL A 40 4.03 7.51 5.26
N PRO A 41 3.91 7.14 3.97
CA PRO A 41 3.33 8.04 2.97
C PRO A 41 1.89 8.43 3.28
N GLU A 42 1.11 7.50 3.84
CA GLU A 42 -0.26 7.81 4.26
C GLU A 42 -0.30 8.77 5.45
N ILE A 43 0.58 8.60 6.44
CA ILE A 43 0.67 9.55 7.57
C ILE A 43 1.01 10.95 7.06
N VAL A 44 1.93 11.05 6.11
CA VAL A 44 2.28 12.34 5.48
C VAL A 44 1.08 12.90 4.73
N ALA A 45 0.37 12.09 3.95
CA ALA A 45 -0.82 12.51 3.23
C ALA A 45 -1.96 12.95 4.18
N PHE A 46 -2.14 12.27 5.31
CA PHE A 46 -3.18 12.60 6.28
C PHE A 46 -2.91 13.93 7.01
N ILE A 47 -1.64 14.23 7.32
CA ILE A 47 -1.27 15.44 8.06
C ILE A 47 -1.11 16.64 7.12
N TYR A 48 -0.48 16.44 5.96
CA TYR A 48 -0.04 17.51 5.07
C TYR A 48 -0.73 17.50 3.70
N GLY A 49 -1.66 16.57 3.43
CA GLY A 49 -2.27 16.38 2.11
C GLY A 49 -2.92 17.64 1.56
N ASP A 50 -3.69 18.35 2.38
CA ASP A 50 -4.35 19.61 1.99
C ASP A 50 -3.34 20.71 1.63
N GLU A 51 -2.25 20.82 2.39
CA GLU A 51 -1.19 21.80 2.15
C GLU A 51 -0.40 21.47 0.87
N ILE A 52 -0.09 20.19 0.68
CA ILE A 52 0.58 19.68 -0.52
C ILE A 52 -0.29 19.90 -1.76
N LYS A 53 -1.58 19.59 -1.69
CA LYS A 53 -2.54 19.84 -2.75
C LYS A 53 -2.57 21.32 -3.12
N LYS A 54 -2.75 22.20 -2.13
CA LYS A 54 -2.79 23.65 -2.34
C LYS A 54 -1.49 24.17 -2.95
N PHE A 55 -0.35 23.62 -2.55
CA PHE A 55 0.95 23.96 -3.14
C PHE A 55 0.98 23.66 -4.65
N PHE A 56 0.49 22.48 -5.06
CA PHE A 56 0.46 22.11 -6.48
C PHE A 56 -0.61 22.89 -7.28
N GLU A 57 -1.76 23.19 -6.69
CA GLU A 57 -2.78 24.05 -7.31
C GLU A 57 -2.21 25.45 -7.63
N LEU A 58 -1.47 26.04 -6.69
CA LEU A 58 -0.79 27.31 -6.91
C LEU A 58 0.29 27.22 -8.00
N LYS A 59 1.00 26.09 -8.09
CA LYS A 59 2.00 25.87 -9.15
C LYS A 59 1.34 25.71 -10.53
N LEU A 60 0.19 25.03 -10.60
CA LEU A 60 -0.56 24.85 -11.84
C LEU A 60 -1.10 26.19 -12.39
N GLN A 61 -1.51 27.10 -11.51
CA GLN A 61 -1.96 28.45 -11.90
C GLN A 61 -0.87 29.30 -12.58
N ASN A 62 0.41 28.96 -12.41
CA ASN A 62 1.52 29.67 -13.04
C ASN A 62 1.81 29.21 -14.49
N ASN A 63 0.89 28.48 -15.13
CA ASN A 63 1.01 27.94 -16.49
C ASN A 63 2.35 27.21 -16.73
N PRO A 64 2.64 26.15 -15.93
CA PRO A 64 3.86 25.38 -16.11
C PRO A 64 3.89 24.69 -17.50
N PRO A 65 5.08 24.34 -18.01
CA PRO A 65 5.23 23.46 -19.16
C PRO A 65 4.36 22.20 -19.03
N TYR A 66 3.87 21.69 -20.17
CA TYR A 66 2.90 20.59 -20.21
C TYR A 66 3.25 19.39 -19.31
N LEU A 67 4.52 18.94 -19.32
CA LEU A 67 4.95 17.79 -18.51
C LEU A 67 4.90 18.09 -17.00
N GLU A 68 5.25 19.31 -16.60
CA GLU A 68 5.17 19.74 -15.20
C GLU A 68 3.72 19.92 -14.76
N GLY A 69 2.87 20.52 -15.60
CA GLY A 69 1.44 20.63 -15.37
C GLY A 69 0.77 19.28 -15.16
N TYR A 70 1.07 18.30 -16.03
CA TYR A 70 0.60 16.92 -15.90
C TYR A 70 1.03 16.28 -14.58
N LEU A 71 2.29 16.48 -14.16
CA LEU A 71 2.76 15.98 -12.87
C LEU A 71 2.03 16.63 -11.69
N TYR A 72 1.79 17.94 -11.74
CA TYR A 72 1.07 18.65 -10.68
C TYR A 72 -0.39 18.21 -10.57
N GLU A 73 -1.10 18.02 -11.69
CA GLU A 73 -2.46 17.47 -11.70
C GLU A 73 -2.51 16.10 -11.03
N ASN A 74 -1.59 15.19 -11.39
CA ASN A 74 -1.51 13.87 -10.75
C ASN A 74 -1.24 13.96 -9.24
N MET A 75 -0.41 14.92 -8.78
CA MET A 75 -0.19 15.12 -7.35
C MET A 75 -1.46 15.65 -6.68
N ILE A 76 -2.16 16.61 -7.28
CA ILE A 76 -3.43 17.13 -6.77
C ILE A 76 -4.45 16.00 -6.61
N ASP A 77 -4.58 15.14 -7.62
CA ASP A 77 -5.52 14.01 -7.58
C ASP A 77 -5.12 12.99 -6.51
N LEU A 78 -3.83 12.65 -6.42
CA LEU A 78 -3.29 11.70 -5.44
C LEU A 78 -3.57 12.13 -3.99
N PHE A 79 -3.57 13.43 -3.72
CA PHE A 79 -3.82 13.98 -2.39
C PHE A 79 -5.26 14.50 -2.20
N SER A 80 -6.12 14.48 -3.22
CA SER A 80 -7.51 14.96 -3.13
C SER A 80 -8.45 13.93 -2.52
N GLU A 81 -8.20 12.65 -2.76
CA GLU A 81 -8.96 11.56 -2.15
C GLU A 81 -8.06 10.83 -1.16
N GLY A 82 -8.43 10.83 0.12
CA GLY A 82 -7.74 10.03 1.12
C GLY A 82 -7.85 8.55 0.73
N SER A 83 -6.76 7.93 0.30
CA SER A 83 -6.75 6.55 -0.20
C SER A 83 -6.29 5.58 0.88
N TRP A 84 -7.25 5.07 1.65
CA TRP A 84 -7.02 4.13 2.75
C TRP A 84 -6.51 2.76 2.26
N ILE A 85 -6.42 2.57 0.94
CA ILE A 85 -5.96 1.36 0.26
C ILE A 85 -4.53 1.03 0.66
N ASN A 86 -3.64 2.02 0.72
CA ASN A 86 -2.24 1.78 1.08
C ASN A 86 -2.11 1.27 2.51
N LEU A 87 -2.89 1.85 3.46
CA LEU A 87 -2.94 1.35 4.83
C LEU A 87 -3.52 -0.07 4.91
N LEU A 88 -4.60 -0.35 4.18
CA LEU A 88 -5.22 -1.66 4.16
C LEU A 88 -4.23 -2.73 3.66
N ILE A 89 -3.54 -2.44 2.55
CA ILE A 89 -2.51 -3.33 1.98
C ILE A 89 -1.34 -3.50 2.95
N GLY A 90 -0.84 -2.39 3.52
CA GLY A 90 0.24 -2.41 4.49
C GLY A 90 -0.12 -3.27 5.71
N PHE A 91 -1.32 -3.10 6.27
CA PHE A 91 -1.80 -3.93 7.37
C PHE A 91 -1.92 -5.41 6.97
N GLY A 92 -2.40 -5.70 5.75
CA GLY A 92 -2.43 -7.05 5.20
C GLY A 92 -1.05 -7.69 5.14
N PHE A 93 -0.03 -6.95 4.70
CA PHE A 93 1.35 -7.43 4.69
C PHE A 93 1.92 -7.64 6.10
N LEU A 94 1.61 -6.76 7.04
CA LEU A 94 2.00 -6.95 8.45
C LEU A 94 1.35 -8.21 9.02
N LEU A 95 0.05 -8.41 8.81
CA LEU A 95 -0.64 -9.63 9.24
C LEU A 95 0.00 -10.87 8.62
N TRP A 96 0.30 -10.86 7.32
CA TRP A 96 0.96 -11.98 6.66
C TRP A 96 2.40 -12.23 7.14
N LEU A 97 3.13 -11.18 7.52
CA LEU A 97 4.46 -11.30 8.11
C LEU A 97 4.43 -11.96 9.49
N PHE A 98 3.44 -11.64 10.33
CA PHE A 98 3.42 -12.06 11.72
C PHE A 98 2.56 -13.30 12.02
N PHE A 99 1.45 -13.50 11.31
CA PHE A 99 0.45 -14.56 11.53
C PHE A 99 0.45 -15.65 10.45
#